data_AF-A0A8J3P3Q7-F1
#
_entry.id   AF-A0A8J3P3Q7-F1
#
_cell.length_a   1.000
_cell.length_b   1.000
_cell.length_c   1.000
_cell.angle_alpha   90.00
_cell.angle_beta   90.00
_cell.angle_gamma   90.00
#
_symmetry.space_group_name_H-M   'P 1'
#
loop_
_entity.id
_entity.type
_entity.pdbx_description
1 polymer ?
#
loop_
_entity_poly.entity_id
_entity_poly.type
_entity_poly.pdbx_seq_one_letter_code
_entity_poly.pdbx_strand_id
1 'polypeptide(L)'
;MDLLRRLTNSPKALVFSYVLLIIASSGIYWLVEDDKTPGDALWWSVVTASTVGYGDTYPETWQGRLMAGLLISVMVLFVIPLITAHFASKLIVDNDAFQHEEQEEIKNQLRQIRAIVERLAPADAERAGAALDAVEARVDDGR
;
A
#
# COMPACT_ATOMS: atom_id res chain seq x y z
N MET A 1 12.56 8.82 2.52
CA MET A 1 11.37 8.53 1.69
C MET A 1 11.72 7.78 0.39
N ASP A 2 12.75 8.18 -0.35
CA ASP A 2 12.99 7.63 -1.71
C ASP A 2 13.47 6.18 -1.76
N LEU A 3 14.20 5.71 -0.75
CA LEU A 3 14.64 4.31 -0.68
C LEU A 3 13.46 3.35 -0.51
N LEU A 4 12.50 3.69 0.35
CA LEU A 4 11.27 2.92 0.55
C LEU A 4 10.43 2.91 -0.73
N ARG A 5 10.28 4.06 -1.39
CA ARG A 5 9.56 4.13 -2.67
C ARG A 5 10.21 3.26 -3.75
N ARG A 6 11.54 3.26 -3.87
CA ARG A 6 12.26 2.43 -4.85
C ARG A 6 12.11 0.92 -4.58
N LEU A 7 12.11 0.52 -3.31
CA LEU A 7 11.88 -0.87 -2.91
C LEU A 7 10.43 -1.31 -3.15
N THR A 8 9.45 -0.44 -2.89
CA THR A 8 8.03 -0.76 -3.08
C THR A 8 7.59 -0.71 -4.55
N ASN A 9 8.22 0.12 -5.39
CA ASN A 9 7.75 0.38 -6.76
C ASN A 9 8.23 -0.63 -7.81
N SER A 10 9.12 -1.57 -7.47
CA SER A 10 9.61 -2.59 -8.41
C SER A 10 9.32 -4.00 -7.88
N PRO A 11 8.52 -4.82 -8.60
CA PRO A 11 8.27 -6.21 -8.21
C PRO A 11 9.56 -7.02 -8.03
N LYS A 12 10.57 -6.74 -8.86
CA LYS A 12 11.88 -7.40 -8.78
C LYS A 12 12.61 -7.07 -7.49
N ALA A 13 12.45 -5.83 -6.99
CA ALA A 13 13.06 -5.41 -5.73
C ALA A 13 12.39 -6.10 -4.53
N LEU A 14 11.07 -6.31 -4.57
CA LEU A 14 10.33 -7.07 -3.54
C LEU A 14 10.76 -8.54 -3.50
N VAL A 15 10.91 -9.19 -4.66
CA VAL A 15 11.40 -10.58 -4.72
C VAL A 15 12.84 -10.67 -4.23
N PHE A 16 13.70 -9.74 -4.66
CA PHE A 16 15.10 -9.70 -4.22
C PHE A 16 15.22 -9.49 -2.71
N SER A 17 14.45 -8.55 -2.13
CA SER A 17 14.48 -8.31 -0.68
C SER A 17 13.93 -9.49 0.12
N TYR A 18 12.92 -10.19 -0.40
CA TYR A 18 12.40 -11.41 0.21
C TYR A 18 13.46 -12.53 0.25
N VAL A 19 14.14 -12.79 -0.88
CA VAL A 19 15.22 -13.78 -0.94
C VAL A 19 16.38 -13.38 -0.03
N LEU A 20 16.77 -12.09 -0.04
CA LEU A 20 17.82 -11.58 0.83
C LEU A 20 17.48 -11.78 2.31
N LEU A 21 16.22 -11.59 2.70
CA LEU A 21 15.77 -11.82 4.06
C LEU A 21 15.82 -13.31 4.45
N ILE A 22 15.47 -14.22 3.54
CA ILE A 22 15.60 -15.67 3.77
C ILE A 22 17.07 -16.03 4.02
N ILE A 23 17.98 -15.57 3.16
CA ILE A 23 19.42 -15.85 3.32
C ILE A 23 19.97 -15.24 4.60
N ALA A 24 19.60 -13.99 4.91
CA ALA A 24 20.05 -13.31 6.13
C ALA A 24 19.53 -14.02 7.39
N SER A 25 18.23 -14.35 7.44
CA SER A 25 17.64 -15.06 8.59
C SER A 25 18.21 -16.47 8.74
N SER A 26 18.49 -17.16 7.63
CA SER A 26 19.11 -18.49 7.63
C SER A 26 20.52 -18.42 8.22
N GLY A 27 21.33 -17.46 7.79
CA GLY A 27 22.66 -17.24 8.33
C GLY A 27 22.63 -16.93 9.83
N ILE A 28 21.69 -16.09 10.27
CA ILE A 28 21.56 -15.76 11.71
C ILE A 28 21.07 -16.97 12.51
N TYR A 29 20.10 -17.72 12.01
CA TYR A 29 19.60 -18.94 12.67
C TYR A 29 20.73 -19.96 12.85
N TRP A 30 21.52 -20.19 11.80
CA TRP A 30 22.66 -21.11 11.85
C TRP A 30 23.75 -20.67 12.85
N LEU A 31 23.95 -19.36 13.04
CA LEU A 31 24.94 -18.83 13.98
C LEU A 31 24.47 -18.87 15.44
N VAL A 32 23.16 -18.94 15.67
CA VAL A 32 22.56 -18.79 17.00
C VAL A 32 22.07 -20.12 17.56
N GLU A 33 21.70 -21.06 16.70
CA GLU A 33 21.27 -22.40 17.09
C GLU A 33 22.42 -23.39 16.93
N ASP A 34 22.80 -24.00 18.05
CA ASP A 34 23.75 -25.11 18.06
C ASP A 34 23.10 -26.37 17.42
N ASP A 35 23.90 -27.23 16.80
CA ASP A 35 23.48 -28.50 16.18
C ASP A 35 22.54 -28.43 14.94
N LYS A 36 22.43 -27.27 14.26
CA LYS A 36 21.69 -27.14 12.99
C LYS A 36 22.65 -27.10 11.79
N THR A 37 22.31 -27.81 10.71
CA THR A 37 23.07 -27.69 9.46
C THR A 37 22.68 -26.40 8.71
N PRO A 38 23.53 -25.90 7.78
CA PRO A 38 23.15 -24.78 6.91
C PRO A 38 21.89 -25.06 6.08
N GLY A 39 21.65 -26.34 5.75
CA GLY A 39 20.43 -26.78 5.06
C GLY A 39 19.19 -26.63 5.93
N ASP A 40 19.26 -27.05 7.19
CA ASP A 40 18.16 -26.93 8.15
C ASP A 40 17.83 -25.46 8.43
N ALA A 41 18.86 -24.62 8.53
CA ALA A 41 18.70 -23.19 8.71
C ALA A 41 17.99 -22.51 7.53
N LEU A 42 18.39 -22.86 6.30
CA LEU A 42 17.72 -22.35 5.09
C LEU A 42 16.29 -22.85 5.01
N TRP A 43 16.06 -24.14 5.29
CA TRP A 43 14.74 -24.74 5.30
C TRP A 43 13.81 -24.07 6.32
N TRP A 44 14.28 -23.89 7.55
CA TRP A 44 13.54 -23.19 8.60
C TRP A 44 13.15 -21.77 8.17
N SER A 45 14.10 -21.02 7.61
CA SER A 45 13.84 -19.65 7.12
C SER A 45 12.80 -19.63 6.00
N VAL A 46 12.87 -20.57 5.05
CA VAL A 46 11.89 -20.68 3.95
C VAL A 46 10.51 -20.97 4.49
N VAL A 47 10.37 -22.02 5.30
CA VAL A 47 9.07 -22.49 5.84
C VAL A 47 8.43 -21.47 6.78
N THR A 48 9.26 -20.74 7.53
CA THR A 48 8.79 -19.67 8.44
C THR A 48 8.41 -18.42 7.65
N ALA A 49 9.24 -17.97 6.70
CA ALA A 49 8.97 -16.79 5.89
C ALA A 49 7.79 -16.99 4.92
N SER A 50 7.51 -18.23 4.50
CA SER A 50 6.33 -18.59 3.73
C SER A 50 5.08 -18.77 4.59
N THR A 51 5.19 -18.61 5.91
CA THR A 51 4.11 -18.82 6.89
C THR A 51 3.54 -20.25 6.91
N VAL A 52 4.26 -21.23 6.36
CA VAL A 52 3.82 -22.64 6.32
C VAL A 52 4.00 -23.30 7.69
N GLY A 53 5.18 -23.14 8.30
CA GLY A 53 5.43 -23.54 9.69
C GLY A 53 5.21 -25.02 10.00
N TYR A 54 5.90 -25.94 9.30
CA TYR A 54 5.78 -27.38 9.56
C TYR A 54 6.14 -27.79 10.99
N GLY A 55 7.06 -27.05 11.65
CA GLY A 55 7.45 -27.29 13.04
C GLY A 55 8.44 -28.43 13.24
N ASP A 56 8.98 -29.00 12.17
CA ASP A 56 10.05 -30.00 12.17
C ASP A 56 11.40 -29.41 12.62
N THR A 57 11.62 -28.13 12.30
CA THR A 57 12.76 -27.34 12.78
C THR A 57 12.26 -26.03 13.37
N TYR A 58 12.79 -25.62 14.52
CA TYR A 58 12.42 -24.36 15.18
C TYR A 58 13.58 -23.86 16.07
N PRO A 59 13.61 -22.56 16.45
CA PRO A 59 14.63 -22.04 17.36
C PRO A 59 14.39 -22.51 18.79
N GLU A 60 15.41 -23.14 19.37
CA GLU A 60 15.40 -23.66 20.73
C GLU A 60 15.98 -22.64 21.70
N THR A 61 16.96 -21.85 21.24
CA THR A 61 17.61 -20.80 22.04
C THR A 61 16.74 -19.56 22.25
N TRP A 62 17.00 -18.82 23.32
CA TRP A 62 16.32 -17.55 23.59
C TRP A 62 16.56 -16.53 22.47
N GLN A 63 17.81 -16.42 22.01
CA GLN A 63 18.22 -15.51 20.95
C GLN A 63 17.58 -15.89 19.61
N GLY A 64 17.51 -17.19 19.29
CA GLY A 64 16.84 -17.70 18.09
C GLY A 64 15.35 -17.39 18.10
N ARG A 65 14.69 -17.49 19.26
CA ARG A 65 13.27 -17.12 19.42
C ARG A 65 13.02 -15.63 19.21
N LEU A 66 13.90 -14.76 19.71
CA LEU A 66 13.81 -13.32 19.45
C LEU A 66 13.97 -13.00 17.97
N MET A 67 14.95 -13.61 17.30
CA MET A 67 15.16 -13.46 15.86
C MET A 67 13.97 -13.97 15.04
N ALA A 68 13.41 -15.12 15.42
CA ALA A 68 12.22 -15.66 14.79
C ALA A 68 11.01 -14.74 14.94
N GLY A 69 10.81 -14.18 16.14
CA GLY A 69 9.78 -13.17 16.38
C GLY A 69 9.95 -11.95 15.48
N LEU A 70 11.19 -11.50 15.24
CA LEU A 70 11.49 -10.40 14.33
C LEU A 70 11.19 -10.78 12.87
N LEU A 71 11.64 -11.95 12.41
CA LEU A 71 11.37 -12.46 11.06
C LEU A 71 9.86 -12.51 10.80
N ILE A 72 9.10 -13.10 11.72
CA ILE A 72 7.64 -13.22 11.63
C ILE A 72 6.98 -11.83 11.60
N SER A 73 7.41 -10.92 12.48
CA SER A 73 6.89 -9.55 12.52
C SER A 73 7.15 -8.81 11.21
N VAL A 74 8.34 -8.98 10.61
CA VAL A 74 8.68 -8.37 9.31
C VAL A 74 7.81 -8.95 8.18
N MET A 75 7.56 -10.25 8.18
CA MET A 75 6.66 -10.89 7.21
C MET A 75 5.24 -10.33 7.28
N VAL A 76 4.65 -10.34 8.47
CA VAL A 76 3.25 -9.98 8.69
C VAL A 76 3.02 -8.49 8.51
N LEU A 77 3.91 -7.64 9.02
CA LEU A 77 3.69 -6.19 9.03
C LEU A 77 4.11 -5.50 7.72
N PHE A 78 5.05 -6.07 6.97
CA PHE A 78 5.63 -5.39 5.81
C PHE A 78 5.51 -6.22 4.53
N VAL A 79 6.08 -7.43 4.49
CA VAL A 79 6.23 -8.15 3.21
C VAL A 79 4.89 -8.61 2.65
N ILE A 80 4.05 -9.28 3.46
CA ILE A 80 2.74 -9.77 3.02
C ILE A 80 1.82 -8.61 2.59
N PRO A 81 1.67 -7.52 3.36
CA PRO A 81 0.87 -6.37 2.95
C PRO A 81 1.38 -5.68 1.67
N LEU A 82 2.70 -5.53 1.52
CA LEU A 82 3.27 -4.89 0.32
C LEU A 82 3.00 -5.71 -0.95
N ILE A 83 3.16 -7.03 -0.88
CA ILE A 83 2.84 -7.93 -2.00
C ILE A 83 1.34 -7.84 -2.31
N THR A 84 0.49 -7.89 -1.28
CA THR A 84 -0.98 -7.81 -1.44
C THR A 84 -1.41 -6.50 -2.09
N ALA A 85 -0.90 -5.37 -1.59
CA ALA A 85 -1.18 -4.03 -2.15
C ALA A 85 -0.68 -3.90 -3.60
N HIS A 86 0.47 -4.49 -3.92
CA HIS A 86 1.00 -4.49 -5.28
C HIS A 86 0.08 -5.23 -6.26
N PHE A 87 -0.43 -6.40 -5.88
CA PHE A 87 -1.37 -7.15 -6.73
C PHE A 87 -2.75 -6.50 -6.77
N ALA A 88 -3.26 -6.02 -5.63
CA ALA A 88 -4.54 -5.30 -5.55
C ALA A 88 -4.56 -4.08 -6.49
N SER A 89 -3.49 -3.27 -6.49
CA SER A 89 -3.42 -2.08 -7.38
C SER A 89 -3.41 -2.41 -8.87
N LYS A 90 -3.03 -3.63 -9.27
CA LYS A 90 -3.10 -4.08 -10.67
C LYS A 90 -4.43 -4.70 -11.04
N LEU A 91 -5.11 -5.32 -10.08
CA LEU A 91 -6.40 -5.98 -10.30
C LEU A 91 -7.55 -5.00 -10.21
N ILE A 92 -7.41 -3.98 -9.37
CA ILE A 92 -8.35 -2.86 -9.26
C ILE A 92 -8.10 -1.95 -10.46
N VAL A 93 -8.82 -2.20 -11.55
CA VAL A 93 -9.05 -1.21 -12.60
C VAL A 93 -10.21 -0.36 -12.13
N ASP A 94 -9.91 0.84 -11.65
CA ASP A 94 -10.96 1.78 -11.26
C ASP A 94 -11.48 2.48 -12.52
N ASN A 95 -12.53 1.92 -13.12
CA ASN A 95 -13.18 2.50 -14.31
C ASN A 95 -14.01 3.75 -13.97
N ASP A 96 -14.30 3.98 -12.69
CA ASP A 96 -15.08 5.13 -12.21
C ASP A 96 -14.19 6.21 -11.56
N ALA A 97 -12.88 5.95 -11.41
CA ALA A 97 -11.93 6.97 -11.00
C ALA A 97 -11.75 8.00 -12.12
N PHE A 98 -12.49 9.10 -12.01
CA PHE A 98 -12.30 10.26 -12.88
C PHE A 98 -10.83 10.67 -12.90
N GLN A 99 -10.19 10.50 -14.05
CA GLN A 99 -8.83 10.96 -14.28
C GLN A 99 -8.77 12.47 -14.06
N HIS A 100 -7.62 13.02 -13.66
CA HIS A 100 -7.50 14.45 -13.41
C HIS A 100 -7.86 15.29 -14.66
N GLU A 101 -7.60 14.74 -15.84
CA GLU A 101 -8.00 15.32 -17.13
C GLU A 101 -9.52 15.37 -17.31
N GLU A 102 -10.23 14.28 -17.02
CA GLU A 102 -11.71 14.24 -17.08
C GLU A 102 -12.35 15.20 -16.07
N GLN A 103 -11.76 15.33 -14.87
CA GLN A 103 -12.23 16.29 -13.86
C GLN A 103 -12.07 17.73 -14.33
N GLU A 104 -10.93 18.07 -14.95
CA GLU A 104 -10.70 19.41 -15.51
C GLU A 104 -11.61 19.68 -16.72
N GLU A 105 -11.88 18.66 -17.55
CA GLU A 105 -12.84 18.77 -18.65
C GLU A 105 -14.25 19.04 -18.13
N ILE A 106 -14.74 18.27 -17.15
CA ILE A 106 -16.06 18.47 -16.54
C ILE A 106 -16.17 19.87 -15.91
N LYS A 107 -15.14 20.35 -15.20
CA LYS A 107 -15.12 21.73 -14.65
C LYS A 107 -15.15 22.78 -15.74
N ASN A 108 -14.44 22.58 -16.85
CA ASN A 108 -14.44 23.51 -17.97
C ASN A 108 -15.81 23.53 -18.66
N GLN A 109 -16.44 22.37 -18.86
CA GLN A 109 -17.79 22.26 -19.39
C GLN A 109 -18.81 22.96 -18.46
N LEU A 110 -18.70 22.77 -17.15
CA LEU A 110 -19.53 23.48 -16.16
C LEU A 110 -19.34 25.00 -16.23
N ARG A 111 -18.10 25.48 -16.34
CA ARG A 111 -17.81 26.92 -16.52
C ARG A 111 -18.43 27.47 -17.80
N GLN A 112 -18.39 26.71 -18.90
CA GLN A 112 -19.00 27.10 -20.16
C GLN A 112 -20.53 27.13 -20.07
N ILE A 113 -21.16 26.09 -19.52
CA ILE A 113 -22.61 26.02 -19.33
C ILE A 113 -23.06 27.20 -18.45
N ARG A 114 -22.36 27.47 -17.34
CA ARG A 114 -22.65 28.62 -16.47
C ARG A 114 -22.60 29.94 -17.24
N ALA A 115 -21.55 30.16 -18.04
CA ALA A 115 -21.42 31.38 -18.83
C ALA A 115 -22.55 31.52 -19.89
N ILE A 116 -23.02 30.41 -20.47
CA ILE A 116 -24.15 30.41 -21.40
C ILE A 116 -25.45 30.73 -20.67
N VAL A 117 -25.69 30.14 -19.49
CA VAL A 117 -26.88 30.41 -18.67
C VAL A 117 -26.91 31.87 -18.22
N GLU A 118 -25.78 32.42 -17.75
CA GLU A 118 -25.65 33.84 -17.39
C GLU A 118 -25.95 34.79 -18.56
N ARG A 119 -25.60 34.40 -19.79
CA ARG A 119 -25.88 35.17 -21.01
C ARG A 119 -27.34 35.10 -21.45
N LEU A 120 -28.00 33.95 -21.28
CA LEU A 120 -29.37 33.73 -21.77
C LEU A 120 -30.45 34.10 -20.74
N ALA A 121 -30.15 33.96 -19.46
CA ALA A 121 -31.10 34.19 -18.37
C ALA A 121 -30.42 34.90 -17.18
N PRO A 122 -29.97 36.16 -17.34
CA PRO A 122 -29.23 36.89 -16.30
C PRO A 122 -30.01 36.98 -14.97
N ALA A 123 -31.34 37.10 -15.02
CA ALA A 123 -32.18 37.15 -13.83
C ALA A 123 -32.28 35.81 -13.07
N ASP A 124 -32.14 34.68 -13.75
CA ASP A 124 -32.14 33.36 -13.11
C ASP A 124 -30.73 32.95 -12.66
N ALA A 125 -29.68 33.43 -13.34
CA ALA A 125 -28.30 33.26 -12.92
C ALA A 125 -27.97 34.04 -11.64
N GLU A 126 -28.52 35.25 -11.48
CA GLU A 126 -28.41 36.03 -10.23
C GLU A 126 -29.09 35.29 -9.06
N ARG A 127 -30.25 34.65 -9.31
CA ARG A 127 -30.94 33.80 -8.31
C ARG A 127 -30.16 32.52 -8.00
N ALA A 128 -29.59 31.88 -9.00
CA ALA A 128 -28.81 30.65 -8.83
C ALA A 128 -27.48 30.91 -8.09
N GLY A 129 -26.81 32.04 -8.39
CA GLY A 129 -25.63 32.50 -7.66
C GLY A 129 -25.95 32.77 -6.19
N ALA A 130 -27.01 33.53 -5.90
CA ALA A 130 -27.45 33.76 -4.52
C ALA A 130 -27.84 32.47 -3.78
N ALA A 131 -28.41 31.48 -4.48
CA ALA A 131 -28.74 30.18 -3.91
C ALA A 131 -27.49 29.34 -3.63
N LEU A 132 -26.48 29.36 -4.50
CA LEU A 132 -25.20 28.68 -4.30
C LEU A 132 -24.43 29.30 -3.13
N ASP A 133 -24.33 30.62 -3.07
CA ASP A 133 -23.68 31.34 -1.97
C ASP A 133 -24.36 31.02 -0.62
N ALA A 134 -25.70 30.92 -0.61
CA ALA A 134 -26.46 30.52 0.58
C ALA A 134 -26.24 29.06 0.99
N VAL A 135 -26.01 28.16 0.03
CA VAL A 135 -25.66 26.76 0.30
C VAL A 135 -24.22 26.68 0.81
N GLU A 136 -23.29 27.41 0.21
CA GLU A 136 -21.87 27.42 0.60
C GLU A 136 -21.69 28.02 2.00
N ALA A 137 -22.42 29.09 2.33
CA ALA A 137 -22.45 29.65 3.69
C ALA A 137 -23.02 28.67 4.73
N ARG A 138 -24.04 27.87 4.39
CA ARG A 138 -24.58 26.84 5.28
C ARG A 138 -23.64 25.63 5.46
N VAL A 139 -22.82 25.34 4.45
CA VAL A 139 -21.80 24.30 4.52
C VAL A 139 -20.63 24.75 5.40
N ASP A 140 -20.30 26.04 5.40
CA ASP A 140 -19.20 26.60 6.20
C ASP A 140 -19.59 26.84 7.68
N ASP A 141 -20.85 27.16 7.97
CA ASP A 141 -21.41 27.29 9.34
C ASP A 141 -21.58 25.94 10.06
N GLY A 142 -21.52 24.82 9.33
CA GLY A 142 -21.66 23.45 9.84
C GLY A 142 -20.34 22.77 10.25
N ARG A 143 -19.22 23.49 10.26
CA ARG A 143 -17.90 23.05 10.75
C ARG A 143 -17.57 23.66 12.10
#